data_AF-A0A3L8D3J2-F1
#
_entry.id   AF-A0A3L8D3J2-F1
#
_cell.length_a   1.000
_cell.length_b   1.000
_cell.length_c   1.000
_cell.angle_alpha   90.00
_cell.angle_beta   90.00
_cell.angle_gamma   90.00
#
_symmetry.space_group_name_H-M   'P 1'
#
loop_
_entity.id
_entity.type
_entity.pdbx_description
1 polymer ?
#
loop_
_entity_poly.entity_id
_entity_poly.type
_entity_poly.pdbx_seq_one_letter_code
_entity_poly.pdbx_strand_id
1 'polypeptide(L)'
;MKKIKDYSDEDDYEVDDPEEVERDEEEWTPPEAGTESGSFVLAKADLVSSKNKTPSKGKSDVEASSYPTLWRIDGKALLQKFLPFEKDGKVLYKSTTTYSGWQLSNKDNYLAVQVTFKVQSRQETIVELHFDPTQQQEVVKEEKED
;
A
#
# COMPACT_ATOMS: atom_id res chain seq x y z
N MET A 1 -43.77 20.14 -52.88
CA MET A 1 -43.77 20.07 -51.41
C MET A 1 -44.86 19.08 -51.01
N LYS A 2 -44.50 17.87 -50.58
CA LYS A 2 -45.45 16.77 -50.30
C LYS A 2 -45.71 16.65 -48.79
N LYS A 3 -46.95 16.27 -48.51
CA LYS A 3 -47.75 16.35 -47.29
C LYS A 3 -47.23 15.46 -46.15
N ILE A 4 -47.38 15.97 -44.92
CA ILE A 4 -47.35 15.23 -43.65
C ILE A 4 -48.26 14.00 -43.70
N LYS A 5 -47.81 12.89 -43.09
CA LYS A 5 -48.67 11.75 -42.76
C LYS A 5 -48.22 11.12 -41.45
N ASP A 6 -49.22 10.94 -40.61
CA ASP A 6 -49.29 10.49 -39.22
C ASP A 6 -48.31 9.39 -38.81
N TYR A 7 -47.84 9.56 -37.57
CA TYR A 7 -47.34 8.52 -36.67
C TYR A 7 -48.46 7.51 -36.39
N SER A 8 -48.26 6.26 -36.81
CA SER A 8 -48.99 5.10 -36.27
C SER A 8 -48.07 4.40 -35.27
N ASP A 9 -48.50 4.44 -34.03
CA ASP A 9 -48.03 3.74 -32.84
C ASP A 9 -48.39 2.25 -32.97
N GLU A 10 -47.42 1.40 -33.31
CA GLU A 10 -47.48 -0.06 -33.16
C GLU A 10 -46.04 -0.60 -33.06
N ASP A 11 -45.39 -0.39 -31.91
CA ASP A 11 -44.19 -1.15 -31.55
C ASP A 11 -44.53 -2.00 -30.33
N ASP A 12 -44.86 -3.25 -30.63
CA ASP A 12 -45.00 -4.40 -29.74
C ASP A 12 -43.66 -4.62 -29.02
N TYR A 13 -43.57 -4.17 -27.77
CA TYR A 13 -42.42 -4.44 -26.92
C TYR A 13 -42.57 -5.84 -26.31
N GLU A 14 -42.07 -6.86 -27.03
CA GLU A 14 -41.60 -8.07 -26.37
C GLU A 14 -40.54 -7.65 -25.34
N VAL A 15 -40.91 -7.72 -24.06
CA VAL A 15 -39.96 -7.68 -22.95
C VAL A 15 -39.19 -9.00 -23.03
N ASP A 16 -38.07 -8.96 -23.76
CA ASP A 16 -37.01 -9.96 -23.66
C ASP A 16 -36.59 -9.98 -22.18
N ASP A 17 -36.94 -11.07 -21.51
CA ASP A 17 -36.54 -11.39 -20.14
C ASP A 17 -35.02 -11.17 -20.06
N PRO A 18 -34.53 -10.14 -19.34
CA PRO A 18 -33.10 -9.99 -19.20
C PRO A 18 -32.64 -11.19 -18.39
N GLU A 19 -32.03 -12.17 -19.07
CA GLU A 19 -31.27 -13.26 -18.44
C GLU A 19 -30.58 -12.66 -17.23
N GLU A 20 -30.87 -13.22 -16.05
CA GLU A 20 -30.23 -12.85 -14.81
C GLU A 20 -28.73 -12.76 -15.07
N VAL A 21 -28.25 -11.53 -15.24
CA VAL A 21 -26.84 -11.25 -15.10
C VAL A 21 -26.57 -11.62 -13.65
N GLU A 22 -26.05 -12.83 -13.44
CA GLU A 22 -25.33 -13.20 -12.24
C GLU A 22 -24.23 -12.16 -12.12
N ARG A 23 -24.61 -11.03 -11.52
CA ARG A 23 -23.72 -9.98 -11.09
C ARG A 23 -22.85 -10.71 -10.12
N ASP A 24 -21.65 -11.08 -10.56
CA ASP A 24 -20.59 -11.50 -9.68
C ASP A 24 -20.60 -10.49 -8.54
N GLU A 25 -21.14 -10.90 -7.40
CA GLU A 25 -21.07 -10.15 -6.18
C GLU A 25 -19.58 -10.19 -5.87
N GLU A 26 -18.82 -9.26 -6.44
CA GLU A 26 -17.48 -8.93 -5.99
C GLU A 26 -17.67 -8.51 -4.54
N GLU A 27 -17.64 -9.54 -3.68
CA GLU A 27 -17.67 -9.47 -2.25
C GLU A 27 -16.62 -8.43 -1.90
N TRP A 28 -17.09 -7.23 -1.58
CA TRP A 28 -16.24 -6.12 -1.22
C TRP A 28 -15.65 -6.47 0.13
N THR A 29 -14.59 -7.29 0.12
CA THR A 29 -13.80 -7.57 1.29
C THR A 29 -13.15 -6.24 1.63
N PRO A 30 -13.47 -5.62 2.78
CA PRO A 30 -12.84 -4.38 3.16
C PRO A 30 -11.33 -4.57 3.08
N PRO A 31 -10.58 -3.66 2.42
CA PRO A 31 -9.14 -3.78 2.33
C PRO A 31 -8.62 -3.87 3.76
N GLU A 32 -7.93 -4.96 4.09
CA GLU A 32 -7.36 -5.10 5.42
C GLU A 32 -6.51 -3.86 5.72
N ALA A 33 -6.88 -3.16 6.79
CA ALA A 33 -6.24 -1.93 7.24
C ALA A 33 -4.72 -2.14 7.32
N GLY A 34 -3.95 -1.24 6.69
CA GLY A 34 -2.49 -1.32 6.64
C GLY A 34 -1.90 -2.11 5.46
N THR A 35 -2.73 -2.57 4.51
CA THR A 35 -2.26 -3.12 3.22
C THR A 35 -2.79 -2.39 2.00
N GLU A 36 -3.34 -1.21 2.24
CA GLU A 36 -3.72 -0.27 1.20
C GLU A 36 -2.51 0.35 0.50
N SER A 37 -2.71 0.70 -0.77
CA SER A 37 -1.75 1.46 -1.55
C SER A 37 -1.37 2.75 -0.82
N GLY A 38 -0.08 2.99 -0.64
CA GLY A 38 0.48 4.10 0.13
C GLY A 38 1.01 3.69 1.50
N SER A 39 0.63 2.52 2.02
CA SER A 39 1.13 2.00 3.29
C SER A 39 2.60 1.58 3.22
N PHE A 40 3.28 1.64 4.36
CA PHE A 40 4.67 1.23 4.48
C PHE A 40 4.77 -0.05 5.31
N VAL A 41 5.68 -0.92 4.91
CA VAL A 41 5.90 -2.22 5.53
C VAL A 41 7.38 -2.53 5.67
N LEU A 42 7.75 -3.28 6.71
CA LEU A 42 9.07 -3.86 6.90
C LEU A 42 9.02 -5.37 6.65
N ALA A 43 10.06 -5.94 6.06
CA ALA A 43 10.18 -7.39 6.01
C ALA A 43 10.50 -7.94 7.41
N LYS A 44 9.68 -8.86 7.91
CA LYS A 44 9.91 -9.53 9.21
C LYS A 44 11.28 -10.24 9.25
N ALA A 45 11.74 -10.76 8.11
CA ALA A 45 13.07 -11.38 7.98
C ALA A 45 14.25 -10.43 8.31
N ASP A 46 14.14 -9.16 7.92
CA ASP A 46 15.15 -8.15 8.23
C ASP A 46 15.16 -7.80 9.74
N LEU A 47 13.98 -7.73 10.36
CA LEU A 47 13.82 -7.43 11.79
C LEU A 47 14.45 -8.49 12.70
N VAL A 48 14.37 -9.78 12.31
CA VAL A 48 14.99 -10.88 13.06
C VAL A 48 16.51 -10.81 12.99
N SER A 49 17.06 -10.39 11.85
CA SER A 49 18.51 -10.25 11.66
C SER A 49 19.10 -9.10 12.49
N SER A 50 18.36 -7.98 12.61
CA SER A 50 18.81 -6.82 13.40
C SER A 50 18.85 -7.08 14.91
N LYS A 51 18.03 -7.98 15.47
CA LYS A 51 18.05 -8.29 16.92
C LYS A 51 19.33 -8.96 17.40
N ASN A 52 20.04 -9.66 16.51
CA ASN A 52 21.24 -10.42 16.87
C ASN A 52 22.55 -9.67 16.59
N LYS A 53 22.50 -8.45 16.02
CA LYS A 53 23.70 -7.68 15.66
C LYS A 53 23.95 -6.58 16.69
N THR A 54 24.89 -6.81 17.61
CA THR A 54 25.44 -5.77 18.50
C THR A 54 25.98 -4.60 17.67
N PRO A 55 25.77 -3.33 18.08
CA PRO A 55 26.17 -2.17 17.30
C PRO A 55 27.70 -2.07 17.23
N SER A 56 28.28 -2.60 16.16
CA SER A 56 29.70 -2.44 15.84
C SER A 56 29.96 -1.01 15.40
N LYS A 57 30.45 -0.20 16.35
CA LYS A 57 30.86 1.19 16.13
C LYS A 57 32.02 1.26 15.14
N GLY A 58 31.74 1.53 13.87
CA GLY A 58 32.81 1.79 12.90
C GLY A 58 32.37 1.92 11.45
N LYS A 59 32.45 3.17 10.96
CA LYS A 59 32.65 3.59 9.56
C LYS A 59 31.41 3.65 8.66
N SER A 60 30.95 4.90 8.46
CA SER A 60 30.58 5.55 7.19
C SER A 60 29.99 4.68 6.07
N ASP A 61 28.81 5.11 5.60
CA ASP A 61 27.79 4.36 4.86
C ASP A 61 26.90 3.61 5.85
N VAL A 62 25.68 4.13 6.08
CA VAL A 62 24.68 3.48 6.92
C VAL A 62 24.46 2.09 6.33
N GLU A 63 25.14 1.09 6.91
CA GLU A 63 25.05 -0.28 6.43
C GLU A 63 23.57 -0.64 6.42
N ALA A 64 23.01 -0.81 5.22
CA ALA A 64 21.65 -1.31 5.02
C ALA A 64 21.41 -2.67 5.70
N SER A 65 22.46 -3.29 6.25
CA SER A 65 22.42 -4.50 7.08
C SER A 65 22.10 -4.28 8.56
N SER A 66 22.14 -3.05 9.09
CA SER A 66 21.73 -2.78 10.48
C SER A 66 20.28 -2.35 10.58
N TYR A 67 19.78 -1.67 9.55
CA TYR A 67 18.41 -1.16 9.49
C TYR A 67 17.57 -2.01 8.55
N PRO A 68 16.33 -2.34 8.91
CA PRO A 68 15.49 -3.18 8.07
C PRO A 68 15.13 -2.48 6.76
N THR A 69 14.94 -3.25 5.69
CA THR A 69 14.50 -2.68 4.41
C THR A 69 13.06 -2.20 4.54
N LEU A 70 12.84 -0.91 4.25
CA LEU A 70 11.52 -0.32 4.19
C LEU A 70 10.92 -0.49 2.81
N TRP A 71 9.65 -0.84 2.76
CA TRP A 71 8.89 -1.04 1.54
C TRP A 71 7.62 -0.20 1.57
N ARG A 72 7.25 0.38 0.43
CA ARG A 72 5.97 1.08 0.25
C ARG A 72 5.09 0.27 -0.70
N ILE A 73 3.83 0.11 -0.37
CA ILE A 73 2.83 -0.48 -1.28
C ILE A 73 2.49 0.59 -2.32
N ASP A 74 3.03 0.50 -3.54
CA ASP A 74 2.84 1.53 -4.59
C ASP A 74 1.62 1.24 -5.48
N GLY A 75 0.99 0.08 -5.30
CA GLY A 75 -0.23 -0.34 -6.01
C GLY A 75 -0.61 -1.78 -5.64
N LYS A 76 -1.57 -2.39 -6.36
CA LYS A 76 -2.16 -3.69 -5.97
C LYS A 76 -1.17 -4.86 -5.93
N ALA A 77 -0.02 -4.78 -6.59
CA ALA A 77 0.92 -5.89 -6.72
C ALA A 77 2.41 -5.52 -6.61
N LEU A 78 2.74 -4.30 -6.13
CA LEU A 78 4.12 -3.83 -6.08
C LEU A 78 4.50 -3.22 -4.73
N LEU A 79 5.67 -3.64 -4.25
CA LEU A 79 6.41 -3.00 -3.18
C LEU A 79 7.55 -2.17 -3.77
N GLN A 80 7.57 -0.88 -3.53
CA GLN A 80 8.71 -0.01 -3.84
C GLN A 80 9.71 -0.05 -2.70
N LYS A 81 11.00 -0.29 -2.99
CA LYS A 81 12.06 -0.36 -2.00
C LYS A 81 12.52 1.02 -1.57
N PHE A 82 12.72 1.19 -0.27
CA PHE A 82 13.33 2.36 0.35
C PHE A 82 14.59 1.95 1.11
N LEU A 83 15.69 2.67 0.88
CA LEU A 83 16.97 2.39 1.52
C LEU A 83 17.26 3.40 2.65
N PRO A 84 17.78 2.93 3.79
CA PRO A 84 18.18 3.79 4.89
C PRO A 84 19.40 4.64 4.49
N PHE A 85 19.42 5.89 4.94
CA PHE A 85 20.56 6.78 4.81
C PHE A 85 20.61 7.74 6.01
N GLU A 86 21.80 8.19 6.39
CA GLU A 86 21.96 9.17 7.45
C GLU A 86 21.82 10.59 6.91
N LYS A 87 20.98 11.39 7.55
CA LYS A 87 20.81 12.82 7.27
C LYS A 87 20.63 13.56 8.59
N ASP A 88 21.46 14.59 8.82
CA ASP A 88 21.38 15.42 10.04
C ASP A 88 21.48 14.59 11.35
N GLY A 89 22.24 13.49 11.34
CA GLY A 89 22.38 12.58 12.48
C GLY A 89 21.16 11.69 12.76
N LYS A 90 20.19 11.64 11.83
CA LYS A 90 19.03 10.76 11.87
C LYS A 90 19.04 9.79 10.69
N VAL A 91 18.45 8.61 10.89
CA VAL A 91 18.27 7.65 9.80
C VAL A 91 16.92 7.89 9.13
N LEU A 92 16.99 8.24 7.85
CA LEU A 92 15.85 8.42 6.98
C LEU A 92 15.88 7.36 5.88
N TYR A 93 14.78 7.20 5.16
CA TYR A 93 14.63 6.22 4.11
C TYR A 93 14.31 6.91 2.80
N LYS A 94 15.10 6.64 1.75
CA LYS A 94 14.94 7.23 0.42
C LYS A 94 14.37 6.20 -0.56
N SER A 95 13.38 6.63 -1.34
CA SER A 95 12.77 5.83 -2.40
C SER A 95 13.81 5.42 -3.44
N THR A 96 13.74 4.18 -3.88
CA THR A 96 14.56 3.66 -4.98
C THR A 96 13.68 3.33 -6.18
N THR A 97 14.32 3.04 -7.31
CA THR A 97 13.68 2.50 -8.52
C THR A 97 13.56 0.97 -8.49
N THR A 98 13.85 0.34 -7.36
CA THR A 98 13.72 -1.11 -7.17
C THR A 98 12.32 -1.43 -6.68
N TYR A 99 11.68 -2.39 -7.35
CA TYR A 99 10.36 -2.89 -6.99
C TYR A 99 10.41 -4.40 -6.72
N SER A 100 9.49 -4.87 -5.88
CA SER A 100 9.27 -6.29 -5.60
C SER A 100 7.78 -6.64 -5.72
N GLY A 101 7.45 -7.91 -5.90
CA GLY A 101 6.07 -8.39 -5.99
C GLY A 101 5.36 -8.34 -4.63
N TRP A 102 4.21 -7.68 -4.59
CA TRP A 102 3.29 -7.70 -3.46
C TRP A 102 2.18 -8.72 -3.72
N GLN A 103 1.92 -9.63 -2.77
CA GLN A 103 0.83 -10.58 -2.85
C GLN A 103 0.20 -10.74 -1.48
N LEU A 104 -1.12 -10.91 -1.40
CA LEU A 104 -1.80 -11.18 -0.13
C LEU A 104 -1.21 -12.40 0.58
N SER A 105 -0.80 -13.43 -0.17
CA SER A 105 -0.15 -14.63 0.37
C SER A 105 1.18 -14.34 1.07
N ASN A 106 1.89 -13.27 0.69
CA ASN A 106 3.16 -12.90 1.29
C ASN A 106 3.04 -11.78 2.33
N LYS A 107 1.86 -11.16 2.49
CA LYS A 107 1.57 -10.09 3.44
C LYS A 107 2.05 -10.41 4.84
N ASP A 108 1.84 -11.64 5.33
CA ASP A 108 2.25 -12.01 6.68
C ASP A 108 3.78 -12.00 6.87
N ASN A 109 4.58 -12.02 5.81
CA ASN A 109 6.02 -11.82 5.92
C ASN A 109 6.41 -10.36 6.17
N TYR A 110 5.44 -9.45 6.09
CA TYR A 110 5.62 -8.02 6.23
C TYR A 110 4.90 -7.47 7.45
N LEU A 111 5.39 -6.35 7.95
CA LEU A 111 4.92 -5.69 9.14
C LEU A 111 4.59 -4.25 8.79
N ALA A 112 3.33 -3.86 8.91
CA ALA A 112 2.89 -2.49 8.65
C ALA A 112 3.51 -1.51 9.65
N VAL A 113 4.09 -0.42 9.13
CA VAL A 113 4.78 0.58 9.92
C VAL A 113 4.30 1.98 9.56
N GLN A 114 4.36 2.87 10.55
CA GLN A 114 4.09 4.28 10.32
C GLN A 114 5.37 4.99 9.90
N VAL A 115 5.23 5.97 9.02
CA VAL A 115 6.34 6.81 8.55
C VAL A 115 5.91 8.26 8.45
N THR A 116 6.86 9.17 8.59
CA THR A 116 6.66 10.60 8.41
C THR A 116 7.35 11.04 7.12
N PHE A 117 6.60 11.57 6.17
CA PHE A 117 7.16 12.12 4.93
C PHE A 117 7.96 13.39 5.23
N LYS A 118 9.25 13.39 4.91
CA LYS A 118 10.12 14.57 5.00
C LYS A 118 10.23 15.28 3.66
N VAL A 119 10.29 14.51 2.57
CA VAL A 119 10.35 15.01 1.20
C VAL A 119 9.49 14.11 0.33
N GLN A 120 8.65 14.71 -0.50
CA GLN A 120 7.91 13.99 -1.53
C GLN A 120 7.98 14.81 -2.82
N SER A 121 8.80 14.33 -3.76
CA SER A 121 9.03 14.95 -5.06
C SER A 121 8.97 13.90 -6.15
N ARG A 122 8.81 14.33 -7.41
CA ARG A 122 8.83 13.44 -8.57
C ARG A 122 10.14 12.66 -8.73
N GLN A 123 11.24 13.22 -8.23
CA GLN A 123 12.59 12.63 -8.34
C GLN A 123 12.93 11.73 -7.15
N GLU A 124 12.45 12.04 -5.95
CA GLU A 124 12.73 11.27 -4.74
C GLU A 124 11.67 11.48 -3.66
N THR A 125 11.42 10.43 -2.89
CA THR A 125 10.61 10.47 -1.67
C THR A 125 11.48 10.05 -0.50
N ILE A 126 11.50 10.86 0.56
CA ILE A 126 12.23 10.61 1.79
C ILE A 126 11.24 10.53 2.94
N VAL A 127 11.32 9.45 3.72
CA VAL A 127 10.47 9.20 4.89
C VAL A 127 11.31 8.90 6.12
N GLU A 128 10.80 9.28 7.29
CA GLU A 128 11.33 8.91 8.59
C GLU A 128 10.50 7.74 9.13
N LEU A 129 11.14 6.64 9.45
CA LEU A 129 10.46 5.44 9.95
C LEU A 129 10.14 5.61 11.45
N HIS A 130 8.85 5.51 11.79
CA HIS A 130 8.39 5.43 13.18
C HIS A 130 8.02 3.98 13.47
N PHE A 131 9.05 3.17 13.73
CA PHE A 131 8.87 1.79 14.13
C PHE A 131 9.14 1.64 15.62
N ASP A 132 8.07 1.47 16.38
CA ASP A 132 8.14 1.12 17.79
C ASP A 132 7.86 -0.39 17.93
N PRO A 133 8.88 -1.23 18.21
CA PRO A 133 8.71 -2.69 18.29
C PRO A 133 7.74 -3.13 19.41
N THR A 134 7.30 -2.19 20.24
CA THR A 134 6.43 -2.35 21.41
C THR A 134 4.96 -2.01 21.16
N GLN A 135 4.59 -1.37 20.03
CA GLN A 135 3.23 -0.82 19.82
C GLN A 135 2.34 -1.66 18.87
N GLN A 136 2.57 -2.95 18.73
CA GLN A 136 1.71 -3.83 17.92
C GLN A 136 0.44 -4.27 18.68
N GLN A 137 -0.47 -3.34 18.94
CA GLN A 137 -1.92 -3.56 19.11
C GLN A 137 -2.53 -2.32 19.74
N GLU A 138 -2.90 -1.33 18.94
CA GLU A 138 -4.11 -0.56 19.23
C GLU A 138 -4.68 -0.10 17.90
N VAL A 139 -5.43 -1.02 17.30
CA VAL A 139 -6.43 -0.70 16.29
C VAL A 139 -7.47 0.15 17.02
N VAL A 140 -7.25 1.46 17.10
CA VAL A 140 -8.31 2.39 17.46
C VAL A 140 -9.22 2.47 16.25
N LYS A 141 -10.21 1.58 16.26
CA LYS A 141 -11.50 1.84 15.64
C LYS A 141 -11.96 3.19 16.19
N GLU A 142 -11.90 4.26 15.40
CA GLU A 142 -12.64 5.45 15.75
C GLU A 142 -14.01 5.36 15.07
N GLU A 143 -14.96 5.05 15.95
CA GLU A 143 -16.41 5.16 15.87
C GLU A 143 -16.95 6.14 14.84
N LYS A 144 -17.91 5.64 14.05
CA LYS A 144 -18.93 6.47 13.42
C LYS A 144 -19.98 6.80 14.48
N GLU A 145 -20.08 8.07 14.85
CA GLU A 145 -21.26 8.72 15.44
C GLU A 145 -21.14 10.18 14.96
N ASP A 146 -22.10 10.80 14.28
CA ASP A 146 -23.55 10.94 14.50
C ASP A 146 -24.28 11.14 13.15
#